data_AF-A0A7R6X6X2-F1
#
_entry.id   AF-A0A7R6X6X2-F1
#
_cell.length_a   1.000
_cell.length_b   1.000
_cell.length_c   1.000
_cell.angle_alpha   90.00
_cell.angle_beta   90.00
_cell.angle_gamma   90.00
#
_symmetry.space_group_name_H-M   'P 1'
#
loop_
_entity.id
_entity.type
_entity.pdbx_description
1 polymer ?
#
loop_
_entity_poly.entity_id
_entity_poly.type
_entity_poly.pdbx_seq_one_letter_code
_entity_poly.pdbx_strand_id
1 'polypeptide(L)'
;MTVADIKDLYAYLSTLPAVSGRPPPHDPKILFMVRRSIGFWKLLFFRQGQSAADTGGKSTRDRGAYLVETVSHCAECHSSRNAFGAIKSGTLFAGGVDPQGTGFVPNITQQRLRSWDEADIATMLKTGETPNHGRVGSSMADVVTNAAMLPDSDRQAIARYVKALPAIATPGP
;
A
#
# COMPACT_ATOMS: atom_id res chain seq x y z
N MET A 1 2.20 -12.58 1.76
CA MET A 1 2.93 -12.93 0.54
C MET A 1 3.29 -14.39 0.68
N THR A 2 3.14 -15.20 -0.37
CA THR A 2 3.41 -16.64 -0.23
C THR A 2 4.92 -16.91 -0.22
N VAL A 3 5.32 -18.09 0.23
CA VAL A 3 6.73 -18.51 0.16
C VAL A 3 7.19 -18.64 -1.29
N ALA A 4 6.29 -18.99 -2.21
CA ALA A 4 6.59 -19.05 -3.64
C ALA A 4 6.95 -17.66 -4.19
N ASP A 5 6.13 -16.64 -3.89
CA ASP A 5 6.41 -15.26 -4.33
C ASP A 5 7.78 -14.76 -3.84
N ILE A 6 8.17 -15.10 -2.60
CA ILE A 6 9.48 -14.74 -2.05
C ILE A 6 10.61 -15.41 -2.84
N LYS A 7 10.46 -16.70 -3.17
CA LYS A 7 11.44 -17.44 -3.96
C LYS A 7 11.57 -16.89 -5.38
N ASP A 8 10.45 -16.58 -6.01
CA ASP A 8 10.42 -16.04 -7.38
C ASP A 8 11.05 -14.65 -7.45
N LEU A 9 10.72 -13.79 -6.47
CA LEU A 9 11.36 -12.47 -6.35
C LEU A 9 12.86 -12.60 -6.11
N TYR A 10 13.29 -13.49 -5.21
CA TYR A 10 14.71 -13.72 -4.95
C TYR A 10 15.43 -14.21 -6.22
N ALA A 11 14.84 -15.16 -6.94
CA ALA A 11 15.39 -15.68 -8.19
C ALA A 11 15.50 -14.57 -9.23
N TYR A 12 14.45 -13.76 -9.44
CA TYR A 12 14.44 -12.64 -10.37
C TYR A 12 15.51 -11.60 -10.02
N LEU A 13 15.56 -11.13 -8.76
CA LEU A 13 16.54 -10.14 -8.31
C LEU A 13 17.99 -10.64 -8.48
N SER A 14 18.21 -11.95 -8.35
CA SER A 14 19.53 -12.56 -8.56
C SER A 14 19.98 -12.56 -10.04
N THR A 15 19.05 -12.34 -10.99
CA THR A 15 19.39 -12.19 -12.42
C THR A 15 19.77 -10.76 -12.81
N LEU A 16 19.49 -9.77 -11.96
CA LEU A 16 19.75 -8.37 -12.27
C LEU A 16 21.25 -8.04 -12.15
N PRO A 17 21.79 -7.16 -13.02
CA PRO A 17 23.17 -6.72 -12.89
C PRO A 17 23.37 -5.97 -11.57
N ALA A 18 24.50 -6.20 -10.93
CA ALA A 18 24.87 -5.47 -9.73
C ALA A 18 25.04 -3.97 -10.05
N VAL A 19 24.38 -3.11 -9.28
CA VAL A 19 24.58 -1.66 -9.37
C VAL A 19 25.86 -1.31 -8.62
N SER A 20 26.77 -0.60 -9.30
CA SER A 20 28.00 -0.09 -8.68
C SER A 20 27.69 1.03 -7.69
N GLY A 21 28.26 0.96 -6.50
CA GLY A 21 28.14 2.01 -5.49
C GLY A 21 27.99 1.43 -4.08
N ARG A 22 28.04 2.31 -3.08
CA ARG A 22 27.72 1.96 -1.70
C ARG A 22 26.38 2.63 -1.36
N PRO A 23 25.37 1.88 -0.87
CA PRO A 23 24.14 2.50 -0.41
C PRO A 23 24.46 3.49 0.72
N PRO A 24 23.72 4.60 0.83
CA PRO A 24 23.88 5.54 1.93
C PRO A 24 23.85 4.83 3.29
N PRO A 25 24.62 5.30 4.29
CA PRO A 25 24.54 4.74 5.63
C PRO A 25 23.12 4.87 6.18
N HIS A 26 22.65 3.85 6.87
CA HIS A 26 21.38 3.92 7.58
C HIS A 26 21.51 4.85 8.78
N ASP A 27 20.66 5.88 8.86
CA ASP A 27 20.60 6.82 9.99
C ASP A 27 19.24 6.76 10.72
N PRO A 28 18.84 5.60 11.30
CA PRO A 28 17.62 5.51 12.07
C PRO A 28 17.78 6.19 13.43
N LYS A 29 16.68 6.75 13.97
CA LYS A 29 16.67 7.26 15.34
C LYS A 29 17.17 6.18 16.32
N ILE A 30 17.89 6.59 17.37
CA ILE A 30 18.51 5.68 18.37
C ILE A 30 17.55 4.60 18.91
N LEU A 31 16.26 4.96 19.07
CA LEU A 31 15.23 4.04 19.53
C LEU A 31 15.06 2.82 18.62
N PHE A 32 15.26 2.98 17.31
CA PHE A 32 15.15 1.92 16.30
C PHE A 32 16.48 1.21 16.02
N MET A 33 17.62 1.78 16.46
CA MET A 33 18.92 1.10 16.40
C MET A 33 19.02 -0.06 17.40
N VAL A 34 18.33 0.05 18.54
CA VAL A 34 18.31 -1.01 19.56
C VAL A 34 17.26 -2.07 19.19
N ARG A 35 17.71 -3.24 18.74
CA ARG A 35 16.81 -4.33 18.29
C ARG A 35 15.74 -4.73 19.33
N ARG A 36 16.03 -4.59 20.63
CA ARG A 36 15.06 -4.87 21.71
C ARG A 36 13.86 -3.93 21.68
N SER A 37 14.08 -2.65 21.37
CA SER A 37 13.01 -1.66 21.21
C SER A 37 12.07 -2.02 20.05
N ILE A 38 12.62 -2.53 18.95
CA ILE A 38 11.81 -3.07 17.84
C ILE A 38 11.01 -4.30 18.29
N GLY A 39 11.60 -5.17 19.12
CA GLY A 39 10.88 -6.30 19.72
C GLY A 39 9.68 -5.86 20.54
N PHE A 40 9.84 -4.84 21.38
CA PHE A 40 8.73 -4.25 22.15
C PHE A 40 7.67 -3.61 21.25
N TRP A 41 8.08 -2.86 20.22
CA TRP A 41 7.15 -2.30 19.25
C TRP A 41 6.34 -3.40 18.53
N LYS A 42 6.97 -4.50 18.14
CA LYS A 42 6.28 -5.65 17.53
C LYS A 42 5.28 -6.28 18.50
N LEU A 43 5.62 -6.42 19.78
CA LEU A 43 4.69 -6.95 20.78
C LEU A 43 3.39 -6.14 20.84
N LEU A 44 3.47 -4.81 20.66
CA LEU A 44 2.31 -3.92 20.73
C LEU A 44 1.52 -3.82 19.42
N PHE A 45 2.21 -3.83 18.27
CA PHE A 45 1.62 -3.41 16.99
C PHE A 45 1.69 -4.45 15.87
N PHE A 46 2.53 -5.49 15.99
CA PHE A 46 2.63 -6.53 14.98
C PHE A 46 1.61 -7.63 15.24
N ARG A 47 0.77 -7.92 14.25
CA ARG A 47 -0.11 -9.08 14.25
C ARG A 47 0.43 -10.10 13.27
N GLN A 48 0.87 -11.23 13.81
CA GLN A 48 1.31 -12.36 12.98
C GLN A 48 0.09 -13.00 12.31
N GLY A 49 0.13 -13.07 10.99
CA GLY A 49 -0.92 -13.69 10.19
C GLY A 49 -0.70 -13.40 8.71
N GLN A 50 -1.23 -14.26 7.85
CA GLN A 50 -1.39 -13.93 6.43
C GLN A 50 -2.64 -13.05 6.30
N SER A 51 -2.67 -12.15 5.31
CA SER A 51 -3.89 -11.40 4.99
C SER A 51 -5.05 -12.39 4.81
N ALA A 52 -6.26 -12.01 5.23
CA ALA A 52 -7.44 -12.86 5.12
C ALA A 52 -7.83 -13.18 3.66
N ALA A 53 -7.17 -12.53 2.68
CA ALA A 53 -7.27 -12.84 1.27
C ALA A 53 -6.83 -14.28 0.98
N ASP A 54 -7.74 -15.10 0.43
CA ASP A 54 -7.39 -16.43 -0.10
C ASP A 54 -6.39 -16.25 -1.26
N THR A 55 -5.12 -16.60 -1.03
CA THR A 55 -4.07 -16.56 -2.05
C THR A 55 -4.27 -17.60 -3.15
N GLY A 56 -5.24 -18.51 -3.00
CA GLY A 56 -5.66 -19.49 -4.02
C GLY A 56 -6.44 -18.90 -5.19
N GLY A 57 -6.73 -17.59 -5.20
CA GLY A 57 -7.24 -16.89 -6.39
C GLY A 57 -8.66 -17.26 -6.80
N LYS A 58 -9.47 -17.84 -5.90
CA LYS A 58 -10.82 -18.31 -6.23
C LYS A 58 -11.79 -17.17 -6.52
N SER A 59 -11.52 -15.95 -6.07
CA SER A 59 -12.30 -14.76 -6.41
C SER A 59 -11.42 -13.56 -6.78
N THR A 60 -11.91 -12.72 -7.70
CA THR A 60 -11.28 -11.43 -8.05
C THR A 60 -11.09 -10.52 -6.83
N ARG A 61 -11.97 -10.65 -5.82
CA ARG A 61 -11.89 -9.88 -4.58
C ARG A 61 -10.68 -10.29 -3.74
N ASP A 62 -10.40 -11.59 -3.63
CA ASP A 62 -9.26 -12.10 -2.87
C ASP A 62 -7.94 -11.72 -3.56
N ARG A 63 -7.90 -11.77 -4.90
CA ARG A 63 -6.74 -11.25 -5.66
C ARG A 63 -6.51 -9.77 -5.37
N GLY A 64 -7.58 -8.97 -5.36
CA GLY A 64 -7.50 -7.54 -5.05
C GLY A 64 -7.01 -7.27 -3.63
N ALA A 65 -7.57 -7.98 -2.64
CA ALA A 65 -7.15 -7.89 -1.25
C ALA A 65 -5.66 -8.25 -1.08
N TYR A 66 -5.22 -9.32 -1.75
CA TYR A 66 -3.83 -9.72 -1.76
C TYR A 66 -2.91 -8.62 -2.33
N LEU A 67 -3.25 -8.07 -3.50
CA LEU A 67 -2.45 -7.00 -4.11
C LEU A 67 -2.41 -5.75 -3.22
N VAL A 68 -3.56 -5.29 -2.72
CA VAL A 68 -3.68 -4.05 -1.95
C VAL A 68 -3.07 -4.14 -0.55
N GLU A 69 -3.38 -5.19 0.21
CA GLU A 69 -2.95 -5.31 1.61
C GLU A 69 -1.55 -5.89 1.74
N THR A 70 -1.18 -6.82 0.85
CA THR A 70 -0.02 -7.69 1.05
C THR A 70 1.16 -7.34 0.17
N VAL A 71 0.94 -7.05 -1.11
CA VAL A 71 2.05 -6.79 -2.06
C VAL A 71 2.35 -5.30 -2.15
N SER A 72 1.32 -4.48 -2.32
CA SER A 72 1.44 -3.03 -2.53
C SER A 72 1.34 -2.21 -1.25
N HIS A 73 0.86 -2.81 -0.15
CA HIS A 73 0.76 -2.18 1.17
C HIS A 73 0.08 -0.79 1.15
N CYS A 74 -1.03 -0.64 0.42
CA CYS A 74 -1.65 0.67 0.19
C CYS A 74 -2.01 1.39 1.51
N ALA A 75 -2.32 0.64 2.57
CA ALA A 75 -2.62 1.18 3.89
C ALA A 75 -1.44 1.95 4.52
N GLU A 76 -0.19 1.68 4.14
CA GLU A 76 0.98 2.30 4.77
C GLU A 76 1.06 3.81 4.51
N CYS A 77 0.56 4.26 3.36
CA CYS A 77 0.41 5.68 3.04
C CYS A 77 -1.03 6.15 3.28
N HIS A 78 -2.03 5.33 2.92
CA HIS A 78 -3.43 5.72 3.00
C HIS A 78 -4.04 5.51 4.40
N SER A 79 -3.29 5.59 5.48
CA SER A 79 -3.83 5.46 6.85
C SER A 79 -3.10 6.36 7.82
N SER A 80 -3.83 6.81 8.85
CA SER A 80 -3.24 7.65 9.88
C SER A 80 -2.47 6.82 10.91
N ARG A 81 -1.39 7.42 11.43
CA ARG A 81 -0.49 6.78 12.40
C ARG A 81 -0.61 7.39 13.79
N ASN A 82 -0.35 6.58 14.81
CA ASN A 82 -0.19 7.04 16.19
C ASN A 82 1.23 7.60 16.42
N ALA A 83 1.50 8.11 17.62
CA ALA A 83 2.81 8.67 17.98
C ALA A 83 3.98 7.67 17.89
N PHE A 84 3.69 6.36 17.90
CA PHE A 84 4.67 5.28 17.73
C PHE A 84 4.84 4.83 16.28
N GLY A 85 4.23 5.55 15.33
CA GLY A 85 4.30 5.24 13.91
C GLY A 85 3.47 4.04 13.47
N ALA A 86 2.63 3.46 14.34
CA ALA A 86 1.74 2.36 13.96
C ALA A 86 0.44 2.89 13.36
N ILE A 87 -0.13 2.17 12.38
CA ILE A 87 -1.46 2.48 11.82
C ILE A 87 -2.51 2.39 12.94
N LYS A 88 -3.42 3.37 13.01
CA LYS A 88 -4.56 3.32 13.93
C LYS A 88 -5.60 2.34 13.37
N SER A 89 -6.00 1.34 14.16
CA SER A 89 -6.84 0.21 13.69
C SER A 89 -8.20 0.61 13.07
N GLY A 90 -8.72 1.81 13.37
CA GLY A 90 -9.98 2.33 12.82
C GLY A 90 -9.83 3.25 11.61
N THR A 91 -8.63 3.43 11.08
CA THR A 91 -8.35 4.43 10.04
C THR A 91 -7.69 3.82 8.80
N LEU A 92 -7.79 2.49 8.66
CA LEU A 92 -7.28 1.76 7.52
C LEU A 92 -7.87 2.34 6.23
N PHE A 93 -7.01 2.68 5.28
CA PHE A 93 -7.35 3.32 4.00
C PHE A 93 -8.01 4.72 4.09
N ALA A 94 -8.18 5.28 5.29
CA ALA A 94 -8.87 6.54 5.52
C ALA A 94 -8.02 7.80 5.28
N GLY A 95 -6.79 7.65 4.76
CA GLY A 95 -5.86 8.75 4.55
C GLY A 95 -5.17 9.22 5.84
N GLY A 96 -4.23 10.16 5.68
CA GLY A 96 -3.44 10.68 6.79
C GLY A 96 -2.32 11.60 6.34
N VAL A 97 -1.61 12.19 7.32
CA VAL A 97 -0.39 12.95 7.06
C VAL A 97 0.64 12.02 6.44
N ASP A 98 1.27 12.47 5.35
CA ASP A 98 2.29 11.71 4.65
C ASP A 98 3.49 11.47 5.58
N PRO A 99 3.91 10.21 5.81
CA PRO A 99 5.10 9.89 6.60
C PRO A 99 6.37 10.55 6.08
N GLN A 100 6.42 10.91 4.80
CA GLN A 100 7.55 11.61 4.16
C GLN A 100 7.49 13.14 4.33
N GLY A 101 6.47 13.67 5.00
CA GLY A 101 6.33 15.12 5.26
C GLY A 101 5.89 15.95 4.05
N THR A 102 5.49 15.29 2.96
CA THR A 102 5.09 15.90 1.69
C THR A 102 3.64 16.40 1.65
N GLY A 103 2.89 16.26 2.74
CA GLY A 103 1.53 16.78 2.88
C GLY A 103 0.56 15.74 3.40
N PHE A 104 -0.55 15.54 2.68
CA PHE A 104 -1.66 14.68 3.09
C PHE A 104 -1.96 13.63 2.03
N VAL A 105 -1.97 12.36 2.43
CA VAL A 105 -2.34 11.22 1.58
C VAL A 105 -3.87 11.05 1.64
N PRO A 106 -4.56 11.02 0.48
CA PRO A 106 -6.01 11.02 0.45
C PRO A 106 -6.62 9.72 0.98
N ASN A 107 -7.87 9.82 1.42
CA ASN A 107 -8.70 8.67 1.77
C ASN A 107 -9.10 7.91 0.50
N ILE A 108 -8.94 6.59 0.48
CA ILE A 108 -9.30 5.74 -0.68
C ILE A 108 -10.51 4.84 -0.40
N THR A 109 -11.19 5.04 0.73
CA THR A 109 -12.46 4.35 1.02
C THR A 109 -13.63 4.99 0.28
N GLN A 110 -14.81 4.38 0.42
CA GLN A 110 -16.07 4.96 -0.08
C GLN A 110 -16.43 6.32 0.54
N GLN A 111 -15.74 6.78 1.59
CA GLN A 111 -15.91 8.14 2.08
C GLN A 111 -15.54 9.20 1.02
N ARG A 112 -14.46 8.95 0.25
CA ARG A 112 -13.98 9.87 -0.79
C ARG A 112 -14.25 9.36 -2.19
N LEU A 113 -14.17 8.05 -2.41
CA LEU A 113 -14.30 7.43 -3.73
C LEU A 113 -15.73 6.95 -4.03
N ARG A 114 -16.75 7.50 -3.35
CA ARG A 114 -18.15 7.10 -3.54
C ARG A 114 -18.60 7.25 -5.00
N SER A 115 -18.22 8.37 -5.62
CA SER A 115 -18.61 8.74 -6.98
C SER A 115 -17.80 8.06 -8.08
N TRP A 116 -16.64 7.48 -7.76
CA TRP A 116 -15.80 6.78 -8.73
C TRP A 116 -16.33 5.36 -8.90
N ASP A 117 -16.37 4.84 -10.12
CA ASP A 117 -16.62 3.42 -10.34
C ASP A 117 -15.32 2.58 -10.31
N GLU A 118 -15.42 1.26 -10.53
CA GLU A 118 -14.23 0.40 -10.59
C GLU A 118 -13.34 0.73 -11.80
N ALA A 119 -13.92 1.16 -12.93
CA ALA A 119 -13.18 1.48 -14.14
C ALA A 119 -12.37 2.77 -13.98
N ASP A 120 -12.91 3.76 -13.27
CA ASP A 120 -12.23 4.99 -12.87
C ASP A 120 -10.97 4.69 -12.07
N ILE A 121 -11.08 3.82 -11.05
CA ILE A 121 -9.95 3.44 -10.20
C ILE A 121 -8.90 2.68 -11.03
N ALA A 122 -9.33 1.73 -11.86
CA ALA A 122 -8.42 0.97 -12.72
C ALA A 122 -7.71 1.86 -13.75
N THR A 123 -8.42 2.84 -14.32
CA THR A 123 -7.86 3.83 -15.25
C THR A 123 -6.85 4.72 -14.56
N MET A 124 -7.18 5.23 -13.37
CA MET A 124 -6.24 6.03 -12.56
C MET A 124 -4.96 5.24 -12.24
N LEU A 125 -5.07 3.94 -11.91
CA LEU A 125 -3.89 3.10 -11.70
C LEU A 125 -3.06 2.85 -12.96
N LYS A 126 -3.66 3.01 -14.15
CA LYS A 126 -3.01 2.79 -15.44
C LYS A 126 -2.37 4.07 -16.00
N THR A 127 -3.04 5.21 -15.86
CA THR A 127 -2.66 6.48 -16.52
C THR A 127 -2.27 7.56 -15.52
N GLY A 128 -2.69 7.42 -14.27
CA GLY A 128 -2.57 8.46 -13.24
C GLY A 128 -3.65 9.54 -13.32
N GLU A 129 -4.54 9.47 -14.30
CA GLU A 129 -5.61 10.46 -14.51
C GLU A 129 -6.80 10.15 -13.60
N THR A 130 -7.42 11.19 -13.07
CA THR A 130 -8.62 11.06 -12.23
C THR A 130 -9.88 11.41 -13.03
N PRO A 131 -11.07 10.89 -12.66
CA PRO A 131 -12.31 11.11 -13.42
C PRO A 131 -12.73 12.58 -13.54
N ASN A 132 -12.24 13.42 -12.63
CA ASN A 132 -12.47 14.87 -12.60
C ASN A 132 -11.36 15.67 -13.30
N HIS A 133 -10.68 15.08 -14.30
CA HIS A 133 -9.62 15.70 -15.10
C HIS A 133 -8.37 16.13 -14.30
N GLY A 134 -8.15 15.54 -13.12
CA GLY A 134 -6.93 15.71 -12.34
C GLY A 134 -5.89 14.65 -12.66
N ARG A 135 -4.74 14.74 -12.00
CA ARG A 135 -3.68 13.73 -12.07
C ARG A 135 -3.10 13.46 -10.69
N VAL A 136 -2.74 12.21 -10.40
CA VAL A 136 -2.00 11.88 -9.19
C VAL A 136 -0.58 12.44 -9.25
N GLY A 137 -0.04 12.80 -8.08
CA GLY A 137 1.32 13.34 -7.94
C GLY A 137 2.03 12.79 -6.71
N SER A 138 3.18 13.36 -6.39
CA SER A 138 4.06 12.90 -5.31
C SER A 138 4.42 11.41 -5.47
N SER A 139 4.68 10.71 -4.36
CA SER A 139 4.98 9.27 -4.31
C SER A 139 3.94 8.38 -4.98
N MET A 140 2.69 8.83 -5.15
CA MET A 140 1.68 8.05 -5.87
C MET A 140 1.96 7.94 -7.37
N ALA A 141 2.72 8.88 -7.96
CA ALA A 141 3.10 8.79 -9.37
C ALA A 141 4.01 7.59 -9.65
N ASP A 142 4.90 7.24 -8.72
CA ASP A 142 5.76 6.05 -8.83
C ASP A 142 4.93 4.77 -8.70
N VAL A 143 3.92 4.77 -7.81
CA VAL A 143 2.98 3.66 -7.67
C VAL A 143 2.21 3.45 -8.98
N VAL A 144 1.71 4.52 -9.61
CA VAL A 144 1.03 4.43 -10.91
C VAL A 144 1.95 3.91 -12.01
N THR A 145 3.21 4.35 -12.04
CA THR A 145 4.19 3.87 -13.03
C THR A 145 4.35 2.35 -12.97
N ASN A 146 4.40 1.79 -11.75
CA ASN A 146 4.48 0.34 -11.56
C ASN A 146 3.12 -0.34 -11.82
N ALA A 147 2.02 0.24 -11.36
CA ALA A 147 0.68 -0.31 -11.54
C ALA A 147 0.24 -0.35 -13.02
N ALA A 148 0.76 0.54 -13.86
CA ALA A 148 0.56 0.55 -15.30
C ALA A 148 1.17 -0.69 -16.00
N MET A 149 2.20 -1.31 -15.41
CA MET A 149 2.84 -2.51 -15.94
C MET A 149 2.11 -3.81 -15.59
N LEU A 150 1.13 -3.76 -14.67
CA LEU A 150 0.34 -4.93 -14.30
C LEU A 150 -0.55 -5.42 -15.46
N PRO A 151 -1.02 -6.67 -15.43
CA PRO A 151 -2.14 -7.09 -16.25
C PRO A 151 -3.40 -6.27 -15.94
N ASP A 152 -4.26 -6.02 -16.94
CA ASP A 152 -5.53 -5.31 -16.71
C ASP A 152 -6.40 -5.99 -15.65
N SER A 153 -6.37 -7.33 -15.56
CA SER A 153 -7.09 -8.11 -14.55
C SER A 153 -6.66 -7.79 -13.12
N ASP A 154 -5.37 -7.51 -12.89
CA ASP A 154 -4.86 -7.18 -11.56
C ASP A 154 -5.24 -5.76 -11.15
N ARG A 155 -5.20 -4.80 -12.08
CA ARG A 155 -5.73 -3.44 -11.84
C ARG A 155 -7.22 -3.47 -11.52
N GLN A 156 -8.00 -4.27 -12.24
CA GLN A 156 -9.43 -4.46 -11.97
C GLN A 156 -9.67 -5.11 -10.61
N ALA A 157 -8.86 -6.10 -10.23
CA ALA A 157 -8.95 -6.73 -8.91
C ALA A 157 -8.69 -5.73 -7.77
N ILE A 158 -7.64 -4.91 -7.91
CA ILE A 158 -7.34 -3.81 -6.99
C ILE A 158 -8.52 -2.84 -6.91
N ALA A 159 -9.03 -2.39 -8.06
CA ALA A 159 -10.14 -1.45 -8.13
C ALA A 159 -11.40 -1.98 -7.44
N ARG A 160 -11.78 -3.24 -7.71
CA ARG A 160 -12.91 -3.91 -7.05
C ARG A 160 -12.73 -3.97 -5.54
N TYR A 161 -11.55 -4.35 -5.06
CA TYR A 161 -11.28 -4.42 -3.63
C TYR A 161 -11.39 -3.04 -2.97
N VAL A 162 -10.76 -2.01 -3.55
CA VAL A 162 -10.81 -0.62 -3.06
C VAL A 162 -12.25 -0.10 -3.08
N LYS A 163 -13.02 -0.37 -4.13
CA LYS A 163 -14.43 0.04 -4.24
C LYS A 163 -15.31 -0.62 -3.17
N ALA A 164 -14.97 -1.84 -2.75
CA ALA A 164 -15.69 -2.56 -1.70
C ALA A 164 -15.34 -2.13 -0.27
N LEU A 165 -14.35 -1.25 -0.06
CA LEU A 165 -13.98 -0.78 1.28
C LEU A 165 -15.13 0.01 1.92
N PRO A 166 -15.47 -0.21 3.19
CA PRO A 166 -16.50 0.59 3.86
C PRO A 166 -16.07 2.06 3.92
N ALA A 167 -17.03 2.99 3.90
CA ALA A 167 -16.72 4.40 4.10
C ALA A 167 -16.18 4.63 5.52
N ILE A 168 -14.96 5.14 5.62
CA ILE A 168 -14.32 5.51 6.89
C ILE A 168 -13.98 6.99 6.81
N ALA A 169 -14.43 7.78 7.77
CA ALA A 169 -14.11 9.20 7.83
C ALA A 169 -12.60 9.40 7.96
N THR A 170 -12.05 10.33 7.17
CA THR A 170 -10.67 10.76 7.34
C THR A 170 -10.50 11.33 8.74
N PRO A 171 -9.58 10.81 9.56
CA PRO A 171 -9.27 11.41 10.84
C PRO A 171 -8.77 12.82 10.59
N GLY A 172 -9.45 13.83 11.13
CA GLY A 172 -8.96 15.20 11.10
C GLY A 172 -7.60 15.33 11.82
N PRO A 173 -6.89 16.45 11.63
CA PRO A 173 -5.96 16.91 12.67
C PRO A 173 -6.69 17.04 14.01
#